data_AF-A0AA44XM14-F1
#
_entry.id   AF-A0AA44XM14-F1
#
_cell.length_a   1.000
_cell.length_b   1.000
_cell.length_c   1.000
_cell.angle_alpha   90.00
_cell.angle_beta   90.00
_cell.angle_gamma   90.00
#
_symmetry.space_group_name_H-M   'P 1'
#
loop_
_entity.id
_entity.type
_entity.pdbx_description
1 polymer ?
#
loop_
_entity_poly.entity_id
_entity_poly.type
_entity_poly.pdbx_seq_one_letter_code
_entity_poly.pdbx_strand_id
1 'polypeptide(L)' 'MLTLEQAVTIQILHQQGQSIKAISRELGISRNTVRKYLRSQVTPKYQR' A
#
# COMPACT_ATOMS: atom_id res chain seq x y z
N MET A 1 -12.80 5.60 7.53
CA MET A 1 -12.64 5.70 6.07
C MET A 1 -11.15 5.91 5.79
N LEU A 2 -10.52 5.08 4.94
CA LEU A 2 -9.12 5.29 4.55
C LEU A 2 -9.05 6.48 3.59
N THR A 3 -8.12 7.41 3.82
CA THR A 3 -7.93 8.58 2.95
C THR A 3 -7.17 8.19 1.68
N LEU A 4 -7.31 8.99 0.61
CA LEU A 4 -6.52 8.81 -0.62
C LEU A 4 -5.01 8.86 -0.35
N GLU A 5 -4.59 9.65 0.64
CA GLU A 5 -3.20 9.74 1.10
C GLU A 5 -2.68 8.38 1.59
N GLN A 6 -3.44 7.68 2.45
CA GLN A 6 -3.05 6.37 2.96
C GLN A 6 -2.93 5.32 1.85
N ALA A 7 -3.76 5.40 0.81
CA ALA A 7 -3.66 4.51 -0.35
C ALA A 7 -2.36 4.72 -1.13
N VAL A 8 -1.96 5.98 -1.35
CA VAL A 8 -0.69 6.33 -2.01
C VAL A 8 0.50 5.91 -1.16
N THR A 9 0.45 6.12 0.16
CA THR A 9 1.52 5.68 1.07
C THR A 9 1.73 4.17 1.05
N ILE A 10 0.65 3.38 1.04
CA ILE A 10 0.72 1.92 0.89
C ILE A 10 1.48 1.53 -0.39
N GLN A 11 1.20 2.21 -1.51
CA GLN A 11 1.86 1.92 -2.77
C GLN A 11 3.35 2.25 -2.77
N ILE A 12 3.71 3.43 -2.26
CA ILE A 12 5.10 3.89 -2.19
C ILE A 12 5.92 2.92 -1.32
N LEU A 13 5.42 2.59 -0.12
CA LEU A 13 6.09 1.67 0.78
C LEU A 13 6.27 0.28 0.13
N HIS A 14 5.24 -0.22 -0.55
CA HIS A 14 5.34 -1.50 -1.25
C HIS A 14 6.34 -1.46 -2.42
N GLN A 15 6.41 -0.37 -3.18
CA GLN A 15 7.41 -0.18 -4.23
C GLN A 15 8.84 -0.07 -3.68
N GLN A 16 9.02 0.46 -2.47
CA GLN A 16 10.30 0.46 -1.76
C GLN A 16 10.71 -0.93 -1.23
N GLY A 17 9.87 -1.96 -1.44
CA GLY A 17 10.14 -3.34 -1.02
C GLY A 17 9.63 -3.68 0.39
N GLN A 18 8.86 -2.81 1.03
CA GLN A 18 8.25 -3.10 2.32
C GLN A 18 7.23 -4.24 2.20
N SER A 19 7.29 -5.19 3.13
CA SER A 19 6.30 -6.27 3.20
C SER A 19 4.94 -5.73 3.64
N ILE A 20 3.85 -6.40 3.22
CA ILE A 20 2.47 -6.09 3.68
C ILE A 20 2.37 -6.05 5.22
N LYS A 21 3.14 -6.88 5.92
CA LYS A 21 3.18 -6.90 7.39
C LYS A 21 3.80 -5.62 7.96
N ALA A 22 4.87 -5.12 7.36
CA ALA A 22 5.54 -3.91 7.79
C ALA A 22 4.64 -2.68 7.56
N ILE A 23 4.07 -2.56 6.35
CA ILE A 23 3.12 -1.48 5.98
C ILE A 23 1.91 -1.47 6.93
N SER A 24 1.37 -2.64 7.25
CA SER A 24 0.25 -2.79 8.18
C SER A 24 0.58 -2.29 9.58
N ARG A 25 1.80 -2.54 10.07
CA ARG A 25 2.27 -2.07 11.38
C ARG A 25 2.55 -0.56 11.39
N GLU A 26 3.15 -0.06 10.33
CA GLU A 26 3.51 1.36 10.19
C GLU A 26 2.27 2.25 10.08
N LEU A 27 1.29 1.85 9.27
CA LEU A 27 0.07 2.63 9.04
C LEU A 27 -1.08 2.30 10.01
N GLY A 28 -0.92 1.30 10.88
CA GLY A 28 -1.95 0.90 11.85
C GLY A 28 -3.22 0.31 11.21
N ILE A 29 -3.14 -0.19 9.98
CA ILE A 29 -4.27 -0.74 9.22
C ILE A 29 -4.18 -2.25 9.05
N SER A 30 -5.31 -2.91 8.85
CA SER A 30 -5.33 -4.36 8.68
C SER A 30 -4.55 -4.79 7.42
N ARG A 31 -3.90 -5.96 7.49
CA ARG A 31 -3.24 -6.59 6.32
C ARG A 31 -4.21 -6.81 5.14
N ASN A 32 -5.48 -7.04 5.43
CA ASN A 32 -6.51 -7.21 4.40
C ASN A 32 -6.81 -5.90 3.68
N THR A 33 -6.80 -4.78 4.41
CA THR A 33 -6.89 -3.44 3.84
C THR A 33 -5.72 -3.19 2.91
N VAL A 34 -4.48 -3.35 3.39
CA VAL A 34 -3.26 -3.19 2.57
C VAL A 34 -3.35 -4.04 1.30
N ARG A 35 -3.71 -5.32 1.41
CA ARG A 35 -3.85 -6.23 0.27
C ARG A 35 -4.95 -5.80 -0.71
N LYS A 36 -6.09 -5.30 -0.20
CA LYS A 36 -7.16 -4.76 -1.03
C LYS A 36 -6.63 -3.58 -1.85
N TYR A 37 -5.97 -2.61 -1.23
CA TYR A 37 -5.46 -1.43 -1.94
C TYR A 37 -4.36 -1.76 -2.95
N LEU A 38 -3.43 -2.67 -2.61
CA LEU A 38 -2.41 -3.14 -3.55
C LEU A 38 -2.98 -3.91 -4.74
N ARG A 39 -4.12 -4.61 -4.58
CA ARG A 39 -4.83 -5.30 -5.68
C ARG A 39 -5.71 -4.36 -6.50
N SER A 40 -6.26 -3.33 -5.87
CA SER A 40 -7.24 -2.42 -6.48
C SER A 40 -6.62 -1.52 -7.53
N GLN A 41 -5.35 -1.16 -7.35
CA GLN A 41 -4.59 -0.40 -8.34
C GLN A 41 -3.62 -1.35 -9.02
N VAL A 42 -4.06 -1.86 -10.17
CA VAL A 42 -3.18 -2.37 -11.23
C VAL A 42 -2.02 -1.39 -11.33
N THR A 43 -0.85 -1.86 -10.94
CA THR A 43 0.43 -1.15 -10.84
C THR A 43 0.54 0.03 -11.79
N PRO A 44 0.71 1.29 -11.32
CA PRO A 44 1.34 2.28 -12.17
C PRO A 44 2.76 1.78 -12.40
N LYS A 45 3.00 1.19 -13.57
CA LYS A 45 4.36 0.93 -14.03
C LYS A 45 5.02 2.30 -14.13
N TYR A 46 5.77 2.70 -13.11
CA TYR A 46 6.72 3.78 -13.22
C TYR A 46 7.86 3.23 -14.08
N GLN A 47 7.66 3.30 -15.40
CA GLN A 47 8.68 2.97 -16.36
C GLN A 47 9.69 4.12 -16.29
N ARG A 48 10.87 3.77 -15.80
CA ARG A 48 12.00 4.67 -15.60
C ARG A 48 12.46 5.29 -16.91
#